data_AF-A0A0G1S6D6-F1
#
_entry.id   AF-A0A0G1S6D6-F1
#
_cell.length_a   1.000
_cell.length_b   1.000
_cell.length_c   1.000
_cell.angle_alpha   90.00
_cell.angle_beta   90.00
_cell.angle_gamma   90.00
#
_symmetry.space_group_name_H-M   'P 1'
#
loop_
_entity.id
_entity.type
_entity.pdbx_description
1 polymer ?
#
loop_
_entity_poly.entity_id
_entity_poly.type
_entity_poly.pdbx_seq_one_letter_code
_entity_poly.pdbx_strand_id
1 'polypeptide(L)'
;MQFFKVFLFYYSLVATTILLLVSFFMLPKPQNLANTILLAPVVFFLWTHALNPDFFSAPKWSPKLGAIILVFSLLGIFSYFLAAKFVNYLPNTSPSISGATLEDIRQSLNESNTYNNELRTYLENEISTLKTKIDSLGNKDLNVLGTAPPQNPALPEGTIGQITAKDANLTEIAIYEANAQESKVAGSAKYGVVYPFYENTDGWYKIAEGWVEARWFTEVNP
;
A
#
# COMPACT_ATOMS: atom_id res chain seq x y z
N MET A 1 -2.04 -0.46 -46.16
CA MET A 1 -2.21 -1.85 -45.67
C MET A 1 -0.91 -2.49 -45.18
N GLN A 2 0.22 -2.34 -45.85
CA GLN A 2 1.48 -3.01 -45.49
C GLN A 2 2.05 -2.53 -44.13
N PHE A 3 2.02 -1.23 -43.83
CA PHE A 3 2.45 -0.68 -42.53
C PHE A 3 1.66 -1.24 -41.34
N PHE A 4 0.35 -1.40 -41.49
CA PHE A 4 -0.50 -1.97 -40.42
C PHE A 4 -0.13 -3.43 -40.13
N LYS A 5 0.17 -4.22 -41.16
CA LYS A 5 0.63 -5.62 -41.01
C LYS A 5 1.98 -5.68 -40.28
N VAL A 6 2.91 -4.80 -40.62
CA VAL A 6 4.22 -4.71 -39.97
C VAL A 6 4.08 -4.29 -38.51
N PHE A 7 3.28 -3.27 -38.22
CA PHE A 7 2.99 -2.83 -36.86
C PHE A 7 2.36 -3.93 -36.02
N LEU A 8 1.33 -4.60 -36.53
CA LEU A 8 0.63 -5.68 -35.84
C LEU A 8 1.57 -6.87 -35.53
N PHE A 9 2.47 -7.19 -36.46
CA PHE A 9 3.46 -8.24 -36.27
C PHE A 9 4.44 -7.91 -35.12
N TYR A 10 5.03 -6.72 -35.12
CA TYR A 10 5.95 -6.33 -34.06
C TYR A 10 5.26 -6.15 -32.70
N TYR A 11 4.03 -5.62 -32.69
CA TYR A 11 3.21 -5.55 -31.49
C TYR A 11 2.95 -6.96 -30.93
N SER A 12 2.57 -7.91 -31.79
CA SER A 12 2.30 -9.30 -31.39
C SER A 12 3.56 -10.00 -30.89
N LEU A 13 4.72 -9.74 -31.49
CA LEU A 13 6.02 -10.27 -31.05
C LEU A 13 6.38 -9.76 -29.64
N VAL A 14 6.21 -8.46 -29.40
CA VAL A 14 6.51 -7.86 -28.09
C VAL A 14 5.52 -8.36 -27.03
N ALA A 15 4.22 -8.35 -27.33
CA ALA A 15 3.18 -8.79 -26.41
C ALA A 15 3.34 -10.27 -26.01
N THR A 16 3.60 -11.16 -26.99
CA THR A 16 3.80 -12.59 -26.70
C THR A 16 5.09 -12.85 -25.92
N THR A 17 6.15 -12.08 -26.18
CA THR A 17 7.41 -12.17 -25.40
C THR A 17 7.20 -11.74 -23.94
N ILE A 18 6.47 -10.65 -23.70
CA ILE A 18 6.11 -10.20 -22.34
C ILE A 18 5.26 -11.26 -21.65
N LEU A 19 4.24 -11.81 -22.34
CA LEU A 19 3.39 -12.86 -21.79
C LEU A 19 4.18 -14.13 -21.42
N LEU A 20 5.19 -14.51 -22.21
CA LEU A 20 6.08 -15.63 -21.90
C LEU A 20 6.89 -15.38 -20.62
N LEU A 21 7.44 -14.18 -20.47
CA LEU A 21 8.24 -13.80 -19.29
C LEU A 21 7.38 -13.72 -18.03
N VAL A 22 6.22 -13.07 -18.11
CA VAL A 22 5.24 -13.04 -17.01
C VAL A 22 4.81 -14.47 -16.68
N SER A 23 4.59 -15.31 -17.68
CA SER A 23 4.24 -16.71 -17.46
C SER A 23 5.33 -17.50 -16.76
N PHE A 24 6.59 -17.24 -17.08
CA PHE A 24 7.71 -17.95 -16.46
C PHE A 24 7.98 -17.47 -15.02
N PHE A 25 7.94 -16.15 -14.79
CA PHE A 25 8.39 -15.54 -13.53
C PHE A 25 7.29 -15.26 -12.50
N MET A 26 6.07 -14.95 -12.93
CA MET A 26 5.01 -14.45 -12.03
C MET A 26 3.92 -15.48 -11.71
N LEU A 27 3.72 -16.48 -12.58
CA LEU A 27 2.66 -17.48 -12.37
C LEU A 27 3.13 -18.59 -11.40
N PRO A 28 2.26 -19.08 -10.51
CA PRO A 28 2.58 -20.20 -9.62
C PRO A 28 2.77 -21.50 -10.42
N LYS A 29 3.66 -22.38 -9.93
CA LYS A 29 3.81 -23.74 -10.46
C LYS A 29 2.53 -24.55 -10.13
N PRO A 30 1.98 -25.37 -11.06
CA PRO A 30 2.53 -25.77 -12.36
C PRO A 30 2.07 -24.92 -13.55
N GLN A 31 1.24 -23.91 -13.32
CA GLN A 31 0.63 -23.09 -14.37
C GLN A 31 1.67 -22.33 -15.19
N ASN A 32 2.78 -21.91 -14.56
CA ASN A 32 3.91 -21.33 -15.28
C ASN A 32 4.49 -22.26 -16.36
N LEU A 33 4.69 -23.54 -16.04
CA LEU A 33 5.32 -24.50 -16.93
C LEU A 33 4.42 -24.82 -18.13
N ALA A 34 3.12 -25.01 -17.88
CA ALA A 34 2.13 -25.23 -18.94
C ALA A 34 2.06 -24.03 -19.90
N ASN A 35 2.02 -22.80 -19.35
CA ASN A 35 2.00 -21.58 -20.16
C ASN A 35 3.32 -21.35 -20.91
N THR A 36 4.46 -21.66 -20.29
CA THR A 36 5.77 -21.57 -20.96
C THR A 36 5.89 -22.56 -22.11
N ILE A 37 5.47 -23.82 -21.92
CA ILE A 37 5.50 -24.84 -22.99
C ILE A 37 4.58 -24.43 -24.16
N LEU A 38 3.43 -23.83 -23.87
CA LEU A 38 2.49 -23.36 -24.89
C LEU A 38 3.02 -22.12 -25.65
N LEU A 39 3.59 -21.15 -24.94
CA LEU A 39 4.01 -19.87 -25.50
C LEU A 39 5.41 -19.91 -26.13
N ALA A 40 6.32 -20.75 -25.65
CA ALA A 40 7.71 -20.78 -26.13
C ALA A 40 7.83 -21.08 -27.64
N PRO A 41 7.09 -22.03 -28.23
CA PRO A 41 7.12 -22.28 -29.68
C PRO A 41 6.63 -21.07 -30.49
N VAL A 42 5.62 -20.36 -30.00
CA VAL A 42 5.03 -19.19 -30.67
C VAL A 42 6.00 -18.02 -30.66
N VAL A 43 6.62 -17.75 -29.51
CA VAL A 43 7.64 -16.70 -29.38
C VAL A 43 8.86 -17.05 -30.24
N PHE A 44 9.31 -18.29 -30.24
CA PHE A 44 10.40 -18.75 -31.10
C PHE A 44 10.08 -18.58 -32.59
N PHE A 45 8.87 -18.94 -33.02
CA PHE A 45 8.41 -18.76 -34.40
C PHE A 45 8.37 -17.28 -34.81
N LEU A 46 7.83 -16.39 -33.96
CA LEU A 46 7.76 -14.96 -34.27
C LEU A 46 9.15 -14.32 -34.33
N TRP A 47 10.05 -14.71 -33.44
CA TRP A 47 11.44 -14.24 -33.43
C TRP A 47 12.23 -14.72 -34.65
N THR A 48 12.11 -16.00 -35.01
CA THR A 48 12.76 -16.55 -36.21
C THR A 48 12.23 -15.90 -37.49
N HIS A 49 10.93 -15.61 -37.55
CA HIS A 49 10.33 -14.88 -38.66
C HIS A 49 10.78 -13.42 -38.73
N ALA A 50 10.91 -12.74 -37.58
CA ALA A 50 11.42 -11.37 -37.51
C ALA A 50 12.91 -11.25 -37.91
N LEU A 51 13.67 -12.32 -37.67
CA LEU A 51 15.09 -12.44 -37.98
C LEU A 51 15.38 -12.93 -39.41
N ASN A 52 14.36 -13.41 -40.14
CA ASN A 52 14.56 -13.91 -41.50
C ASN A 52 14.91 -12.74 -42.45
N PRO A 53 16.08 -12.78 -43.12
CA PRO A 53 16.54 -11.71 -44.00
C PRO A 53 15.68 -11.55 -45.27
N ASP A 54 14.92 -12.56 -45.68
CA ASP A 54 14.19 -12.57 -46.96
C ASP A 54 12.99 -11.62 -47.00
N PHE A 55 12.54 -11.10 -45.85
CA PHE A 55 11.38 -10.20 -45.79
C PHE A 55 11.70 -8.72 -46.05
N PHE A 56 12.98 -8.33 -46.10
CA PHE A 56 13.38 -6.95 -46.41
C PHE A 56 14.69 -6.94 -47.22
N SER A 57 14.65 -6.30 -48.39
CA SER A 57 15.76 -6.14 -49.34
C SER A 57 16.89 -5.22 -48.84
N ALA A 58 17.33 -5.36 -47.60
CA ALA A 58 18.41 -4.59 -47.02
C ALA A 58 19.52 -5.54 -46.50
N PRO A 59 20.72 -5.49 -47.09
CA PRO A 59 21.87 -6.22 -46.56
C PRO A 59 22.37 -5.44 -45.37
N LYS A 60 22.00 -5.84 -44.15
CA LYS A 60 22.78 -5.62 -42.90
C LYS A 60 21.94 -6.07 -41.71
N TRP A 61 22.44 -7.11 -41.06
CA TRP A 61 21.98 -7.61 -39.75
C TRP A 61 22.15 -6.60 -38.59
N SER A 62 22.76 -5.45 -38.83
CA SER A 62 23.28 -4.54 -37.80
C SER A 62 22.21 -3.81 -36.94
N PRO A 63 21.14 -3.19 -37.49
CA PRO A 63 20.20 -2.45 -36.64
C PRO A 63 19.20 -3.38 -35.93
N LYS A 64 18.87 -4.52 -36.55
CA LYS A 64 17.96 -5.53 -35.95
C LYS A 64 18.62 -6.19 -34.74
N LEU A 65 19.87 -6.63 -34.86
CA LEU A 65 20.62 -7.22 -33.74
C LEU A 65 20.77 -6.21 -32.58
N GLY A 66 21.02 -4.94 -32.88
CA GLY A 66 21.09 -3.87 -31.88
C GLY A 66 19.79 -3.68 -31.10
N ALA A 67 18.65 -3.63 -31.80
CA ALA A 67 17.33 -3.52 -31.16
C ALA A 67 17.00 -4.75 -30.30
N ILE A 68 17.38 -5.94 -30.77
CA ILE A 68 17.17 -7.20 -30.03
C ILE A 68 18.02 -7.20 -28.76
N ILE A 69 19.31 -6.91 -28.87
CA ILE A 69 20.22 -6.83 -27.72
C ILE A 69 19.72 -5.78 -26.72
N LEU A 70 19.23 -4.64 -27.19
CA LEU A 70 18.68 -3.59 -26.33
C LEU A 70 17.41 -4.06 -25.60
N VAL A 71 16.47 -4.71 -26.29
CA VAL A 71 15.25 -5.27 -25.68
C VAL A 71 15.61 -6.37 -24.68
N PHE A 72 16.48 -7.31 -25.04
CA PHE A 72 16.94 -8.37 -24.12
C PHE A 72 17.72 -7.80 -22.92
N SER A 73 18.49 -6.74 -23.11
CA SER A 73 19.21 -6.07 -22.01
C SER A 73 18.24 -5.37 -21.06
N LEU A 74 17.24 -4.65 -21.59
CA LEU A 74 16.19 -4.02 -20.77
C LEU A 74 15.34 -5.07 -20.03
N LEU A 75 15.00 -6.18 -20.69
CA LEU A 75 14.31 -7.30 -20.07
C LEU A 75 15.17 -7.97 -18.99
N GLY A 76 16.48 -8.12 -19.22
CA GLY A 76 17.41 -8.67 -18.23
C GLY A 76 17.54 -7.79 -17.00
N ILE A 77 17.64 -6.47 -17.20
CA ILE A 77 17.65 -5.49 -16.10
C ILE A 77 16.32 -5.52 -15.35
N PHE A 78 15.18 -5.51 -16.06
CA PHE A 78 13.87 -5.58 -15.45
C PHE A 78 13.66 -6.88 -14.67
N SER A 79 14.12 -8.02 -15.23
CA SER A 79 14.09 -9.33 -14.57
C SER A 79 15.02 -9.39 -13.37
N TYR A 80 16.19 -8.73 -13.41
CA TYR A 80 17.10 -8.63 -12.27
C TYR A 80 16.49 -7.78 -11.14
N PHE A 81 15.85 -6.65 -11.47
CA PHE A 81 15.14 -5.83 -10.49
C PHE A 81 13.95 -6.57 -9.89
N LEU A 82 13.18 -7.30 -10.70
CA LEU A 82 12.11 -8.18 -10.20
C LEU A 82 12.69 -9.27 -9.30
N ALA A 83 13.73 -9.99 -9.74
CA ALA A 83 14.35 -11.05 -8.96
C ALA A 83 14.94 -10.51 -7.66
N ALA A 84 15.69 -9.40 -7.66
CA ALA A 84 16.23 -8.80 -6.44
C ALA A 84 15.12 -8.32 -5.49
N LYS A 85 14.03 -7.77 -6.04
CA LYS A 85 12.89 -7.32 -5.23
C LYS A 85 12.02 -8.47 -4.74
N PHE A 86 11.96 -9.61 -5.44
CA PHE A 86 11.13 -10.75 -5.06
C PHE A 86 11.91 -11.88 -4.35
N VAL A 87 13.23 -12.01 -4.51
CA VAL A 87 14.07 -12.98 -3.77
C VAL A 87 14.09 -12.68 -2.27
N ASN A 88 13.92 -11.41 -1.89
CA ASN A 88 13.77 -11.02 -0.48
C ASN A 88 12.36 -11.33 0.10
N TYR A 89 11.37 -11.65 -0.74
CA TYR A 89 9.98 -11.88 -0.31
C TYR A 89 9.40 -13.24 -0.74
N LEU A 90 10.07 -13.96 -1.64
CA LEU A 90 9.77 -15.36 -1.93
C LEU A 90 10.64 -16.22 -1.02
N PRO A 91 10.04 -16.99 -0.10
CA PRO A 91 10.81 -17.98 0.63
C PRO A 91 11.41 -18.94 -0.40
N ASN A 92 12.73 -19.12 -0.32
CA ASN A 92 13.52 -19.97 -1.21
C ASN A 92 13.26 -21.49 -0.99
N THR A 93 12.14 -21.83 -0.37
CA THR A 93 11.82 -23.17 0.12
C THR A 93 10.33 -23.44 -0.06
N SER A 94 9.91 -23.61 -1.30
CA SER A 94 8.83 -24.56 -1.56
C SER A 94 9.50 -25.90 -1.84
N PRO A 95 9.65 -26.80 -0.85
CA PRO A 95 10.11 -28.15 -1.14
C PRO A 95 9.09 -28.78 -2.09
N SER A 96 9.61 -29.39 -3.15
CA SER A 96 8.81 -30.23 -4.03
C SER A 96 8.09 -31.27 -3.18
N ILE A 97 6.75 -31.23 -3.13
CA ILE A 97 5.91 -32.18 -2.38
C ILE A 97 5.96 -33.60 -2.98
N SER A 98 6.79 -33.80 -4.01
CA SER A 98 7.01 -35.12 -4.62
C SER A 98 8.09 -35.88 -3.84
N GLY A 99 7.70 -36.50 -2.71
CA GLY A 99 8.55 -37.42 -1.94
C GLY A 99 8.95 -37.00 -0.52
N ALA A 100 8.35 -35.95 0.03
CA ALA A 100 8.66 -35.48 1.39
C ALA A 100 8.21 -36.47 2.47
N THR A 101 9.10 -36.78 3.41
CA THR A 101 8.77 -37.60 4.59
C THR A 101 7.97 -36.77 5.60
N LEU A 102 7.25 -37.43 6.51
CA LEU A 102 6.45 -36.74 7.55
C LEU A 102 7.30 -35.81 8.42
N GLU A 103 8.58 -36.14 8.58
CA GLU A 103 9.53 -35.36 9.36
C GLU A 103 9.96 -34.09 8.63
N ASP A 104 10.12 -34.14 7.30
CA ASP A 104 10.38 -32.96 6.47
C ASP A 104 9.21 -31.96 6.52
N ILE A 105 7.98 -32.49 6.56
CA ILE A 105 6.75 -31.67 6.67
C ILE A 105 6.69 -31.02 8.06
N ARG A 106 7.02 -31.75 9.13
CA ARG A 106 7.05 -31.20 10.49
C ARG A 106 8.13 -30.13 10.65
N GLN A 107 9.31 -30.37 10.10
CA GLN A 107 10.39 -29.39 10.12
C GLN A 107 9.98 -28.12 9.35
N SER A 108 9.43 -28.27 8.15
CA SER A 108 8.93 -27.14 7.36
C SER A 108 7.82 -26.36 8.07
N LEU A 109 6.93 -27.04 8.79
CA LEU A 109 5.87 -26.40 9.57
C LEU A 109 6.44 -25.60 10.75
N ASN A 110 7.48 -26.14 11.41
CA ASN A 110 8.11 -25.49 12.54
C ASN A 110 8.94 -24.27 12.10
N GLU A 111 9.66 -24.39 10.98
CA GLU A 111 10.36 -23.28 10.32
C GLU A 111 9.38 -22.19 9.86
N SER A 112 8.25 -22.57 9.26
CA SER A 112 7.19 -21.62 8.86
C SER A 112 6.56 -20.91 10.06
N ASN A 113 6.30 -21.61 11.16
CA ASN A 113 5.80 -21.00 12.39
C ASN A 113 6.82 -20.04 13.02
N THR A 114 8.10 -20.37 12.98
CA THR A 114 9.17 -19.51 13.47
C THR A 114 9.27 -18.24 12.63
N TYR A 115 9.26 -18.39 11.30
CA TYR A 115 9.25 -17.26 10.38
C TYR A 115 8.02 -16.35 10.56
N ASN A 116 6.83 -16.93 10.74
CA ASN A 116 5.61 -16.16 11.00
C ASN A 116 5.69 -15.37 12.31
N ASN A 117 6.30 -15.94 13.36
CA ASN A 117 6.51 -15.25 14.63
C ASN A 117 7.56 -14.13 14.50
N GLU A 118 8.64 -14.35 13.76
CA GLU A 118 9.64 -13.32 13.48
C GLU A 118 9.04 -12.17 12.67
N LEU A 119 8.29 -12.48 11.61
CA LEU A 119 7.59 -11.49 10.78
C LEU A 119 6.58 -10.69 11.61
N ARG A 120 5.82 -11.36 12.50
CA ARG A 120 4.89 -10.71 13.41
C ARG A 120 5.61 -9.78 14.37
N THR A 121 6.73 -10.22 14.95
CA THR A 121 7.55 -9.39 15.85
C THR A 121 8.13 -8.18 15.12
N TYR A 122 8.59 -8.37 13.88
CA TYR A 122 9.07 -7.30 13.02
C TYR A 122 7.96 -6.27 12.72
N LEU A 123 6.76 -6.73 12.33
CA LEU A 123 5.60 -5.88 12.09
C LEU A 123 5.15 -5.14 13.35
N GLU A 124 5.14 -5.80 14.51
CA GLU A 124 4.81 -5.17 15.79
C GLU A 124 5.83 -4.09 16.16
N ASN A 125 7.12 -4.33 15.93
CA ASN A 125 8.18 -3.33 16.12
C ASN A 125 8.06 -2.17 15.13
N GLU A 126 7.77 -2.45 13.86
CA GLU A 126 7.63 -1.41 12.84
C GLU A 126 6.38 -0.56 13.11
N ILE A 127 5.25 -1.17 13.49
CA ILE A 127 4.05 -0.44 13.95
C ILE A 127 4.37 0.41 15.18
N SER A 128 5.10 -0.11 16.17
CA SER A 128 5.52 0.66 17.34
C SER A 128 6.42 1.85 16.96
N THR A 129 7.34 1.63 16.02
CA THR A 129 8.25 2.67 15.51
C THR A 129 7.49 3.72 14.70
N LEU A 130 6.54 3.31 13.85
CA LEU A 130 5.67 4.23 13.12
C LEU A 130 4.77 5.01 14.08
N LYS A 131 4.25 4.37 15.13
CA LYS A 131 3.45 5.02 16.16
C LYS A 131 4.25 6.09 16.90
N THR A 132 5.45 5.77 17.38
CA THR A 132 6.33 6.76 18.03
C THR A 132 6.72 7.88 17.07
N LYS A 133 6.91 7.57 15.78
CA LYS A 133 7.17 8.58 14.75
C LYS A 133 5.95 9.48 14.50
N ILE A 134 4.75 8.92 14.39
CA ILE A 134 3.49 9.68 14.29
C ILE A 134 3.29 10.56 15.52
N ASP A 135 3.49 10.03 16.73
CA ASP A 135 3.40 10.80 17.98
C ASP A 135 4.44 11.93 17.99
N SER A 136 5.66 11.68 17.47
CA SER A 136 6.68 12.72 17.36
C SER A 136 6.35 13.77 16.30
N LEU A 137 5.70 13.41 15.19
CA LEU A 137 5.30 14.32 14.12
C LEU A 137 4.06 15.13 14.50
N GLY A 138 3.08 14.52 15.16
CA GLY A 138 1.94 15.23 15.76
C GLY A 138 2.39 16.28 16.78
N ASN A 139 3.45 16.00 17.54
CA ASN A 139 4.06 16.98 18.45
C ASN A 139 5.02 17.97 17.76
N LYS A 140 5.50 17.69 16.54
CA LYS A 140 6.46 18.55 15.84
C LYS A 140 5.79 19.67 15.05
N ASP A 141 4.59 19.45 14.52
CA ASP A 141 3.84 20.51 13.82
C ASP A 141 3.11 21.47 14.77
N LEU A 142 2.91 21.12 16.04
CA LEU A 142 2.46 22.08 17.07
C LEU A 142 3.58 23.01 17.57
N ASN A 143 4.85 22.65 17.42
CA ASN A 143 5.96 23.40 18.01
C ASN A 143 6.66 24.36 17.01
N VAL A 144 6.21 24.41 15.75
CA VAL A 144 6.81 25.26 14.70
C VAL A 144 5.99 26.53 14.43
N LEU A 145 4.76 26.65 14.92
CA LEU A 145 4.06 27.93 15.09
C LEU A 145 4.08 28.39 16.56
N GLY A 146 5.29 28.68 17.05
CA GLY A 146 5.54 29.69 18.09
C GLY A 146 4.59 29.76 19.28
N THR A 147 4.45 28.69 20.06
CA THR A 147 4.16 28.78 21.50
C THR A 147 4.77 27.57 22.18
N ALA A 148 5.68 27.79 23.14
CA ALA A 148 6.09 26.76 24.08
C ALA A 148 4.85 26.09 24.69
N PRO A 149 4.84 24.77 24.95
CA PRO A 149 3.72 24.16 25.65
C PRO A 149 3.59 24.85 27.01
N PRO A 150 2.46 25.50 27.33
CA PRO A 150 2.18 25.85 28.70
C PRO A 150 2.14 24.51 29.44
N GLN A 151 3.05 24.34 30.39
CA GLN A 151 2.86 23.40 31.49
C GLN A 151 1.45 23.62 32.02
N ASN A 152 0.55 22.65 31.80
CA ASN A 152 -0.88 22.72 32.12
C ASN A 152 -1.54 24.05 31.68
N PRO A 153 -2.29 24.10 30.56
CA PRO A 153 -3.21 25.22 30.39
C PRO A 153 -4.16 25.18 31.59
N ALA A 154 -4.00 26.14 32.50
CA ALA A 154 -4.95 26.35 33.57
C ALA A 154 -6.32 26.41 32.91
N LEU A 155 -7.18 25.44 33.23
CA LEU A 155 -8.55 25.42 32.77
C LEU A 155 -9.13 26.83 33.03
N PRO A 156 -9.77 27.47 32.03
CA PRO A 156 -10.41 28.77 32.23
C PRO A 156 -11.31 28.70 33.48
N GLU A 157 -11.33 29.74 34.32
CA GLU A 157 -12.12 29.74 35.55
C GLU A 157 -13.58 29.31 35.25
N GLY A 158 -14.04 28.26 35.95
CA GLY A 158 -15.39 27.70 35.76
C GLY A 158 -15.50 26.54 34.76
N THR A 159 -14.40 26.11 34.14
CA THR A 159 -14.42 24.93 33.25
C THR A 159 -14.45 23.64 34.08
N ILE A 160 -15.40 22.75 33.80
CA ILE A 160 -15.57 21.47 34.51
C ILE A 160 -14.63 20.40 33.95
N GLY A 161 -14.38 20.42 32.64
CA GLY A 161 -13.49 19.46 31.99
C GLY A 161 -13.28 19.77 30.50
N GLN A 162 -12.70 18.82 29.79
CA GLN A 162 -12.41 18.92 28.37
C GLN A 162 -13.07 17.79 27.60
N ILE A 163 -13.59 18.07 26.41
CA ILE A 163 -14.20 17.09 25.51
C ILE A 163 -13.55 17.14 24.13
N THR A 164 -13.51 15.99 23.45
CA THR A 164 -13.08 15.87 22.06
C THR A 164 -14.04 14.98 21.28
N ALA A 165 -14.14 15.20 19.96
CA ALA A 165 -15.00 14.40 19.11
C ALA A 165 -14.54 12.93 19.09
N LYS A 166 -15.50 12.00 19.21
CA LYS A 166 -15.23 10.56 19.39
C LYS A 166 -14.80 9.85 18.10
N ASP A 167 -15.26 10.32 16.93
CA ASP A 167 -15.09 9.60 15.66
C ASP A 167 -14.42 10.50 14.60
N ALA A 168 -13.34 9.98 14.01
CA ALA A 168 -12.60 10.63 12.92
C ALA A 168 -13.41 10.75 11.62
N ASN A 169 -14.45 9.93 11.45
CA ASN A 169 -15.35 9.99 10.30
C ASN A 169 -16.33 11.18 10.37
N LEU A 170 -16.48 11.80 11.53
CA LEU A 170 -17.33 12.98 11.74
C LEU A 170 -16.45 14.22 11.76
N THR A 171 -16.13 14.71 10.56
CA THR A 171 -15.24 15.87 10.39
C THR A 171 -15.83 17.15 10.96
N GLU A 172 -17.16 17.28 10.98
CA GLU A 172 -17.88 18.45 11.49
C GLU A 172 -19.14 18.02 12.27
N ILE A 173 -19.24 18.43 13.53
CA ILE A 173 -20.39 18.17 14.42
C ILE A 173 -21.07 19.50 14.71
N ALA A 174 -22.38 19.59 14.54
CA ALA A 174 -23.12 20.83 14.77
C ALA A 174 -23.08 21.28 16.24
N ILE A 175 -22.85 22.59 16.43
CA ILE A 175 -22.98 23.30 17.71
C ILE A 175 -24.31 24.05 17.68
N TYR A 176 -25.11 23.91 18.73
CA TYR A 176 -26.46 24.46 18.83
C TYR A 176 -26.51 25.64 19.81
N GLU A 177 -27.40 26.61 19.58
CA GLU A 177 -27.57 27.74 20.51
C GLU A 177 -28.21 27.32 21.86
N ALA A 178 -28.97 26.21 21.88
CA ALA A 178 -29.63 25.66 23.06
C ALA A 178 -29.43 24.13 23.12
N ASN A 179 -29.71 23.52 24.28
CA ASN A 179 -29.62 22.08 24.54
C ASN A 179 -30.75 21.25 23.89
N ALA A 180 -31.03 21.52 22.61
CA ALA A 180 -32.07 20.84 21.84
C ALA A 180 -31.64 20.71 20.38
N GLN A 181 -31.92 19.56 19.78
CA GLN A 181 -31.59 19.28 18.38
C GLN A 181 -32.38 20.17 17.39
N GLU A 182 -33.53 20.67 17.82
CA GLU A 182 -34.36 21.63 17.06
C GLU A 182 -33.84 23.07 17.15
N SER A 183 -32.82 23.32 17.98
CA SER A 183 -32.21 24.64 18.10
C SER A 183 -31.43 25.01 16.84
N LYS A 184 -31.21 26.32 16.67
CA LYS A 184 -30.43 26.83 15.55
C LYS A 184 -28.97 26.42 15.71
N VAL A 185 -28.35 26.04 14.60
CA VAL A 185 -26.91 25.73 14.53
C VAL A 185 -26.13 27.04 14.66
N ALA A 186 -25.40 27.18 15.76
CA ALA A 186 -24.48 28.29 16.07
C ALA A 186 -23.13 28.13 15.34
N GLY A 187 -22.71 26.90 15.08
CA GLY A 187 -21.42 26.61 14.46
C GLY A 187 -21.16 25.11 14.27
N SER A 188 -19.90 24.75 14.06
CA SER A 188 -19.46 23.36 13.88
C SER A 188 -18.16 23.07 14.63
N ALA A 189 -18.17 22.03 15.45
CA ALA A 189 -17.01 21.48 16.12
C ALA A 189 -16.26 20.50 15.20
N LYS A 190 -14.93 20.51 15.26
CA LYS A 190 -14.08 19.69 14.38
C LYS A 190 -13.43 18.53 15.13
N TYR A 191 -13.19 17.44 14.40
CA TYR A 191 -12.44 16.31 14.93
C TYR A 191 -10.99 16.68 15.27
N GLY A 192 -10.49 16.17 16.39
CA GLY A 192 -9.11 16.41 16.88
C GLY A 192 -8.92 17.74 17.63
N VAL A 193 -9.96 18.57 17.75
CA VAL A 193 -9.94 19.79 18.56
C VAL A 193 -10.51 19.50 19.94
N VAL A 194 -9.80 19.94 20.99
CA VAL A 194 -10.24 19.80 22.38
C VAL A 194 -11.00 21.04 22.80
N TYR A 195 -12.24 20.85 23.25
CA TYR A 195 -13.13 21.93 23.68
C TYR A 195 -13.32 21.89 25.21
N PRO A 196 -13.09 22.99 25.93
CA PRO A 196 -13.46 23.10 27.34
C PRO A 196 -14.99 23.15 27.48
N PHE A 197 -15.55 22.42 28.45
CA PHE A 197 -16.97 22.48 28.78
C PHE A 197 -17.23 23.01 30.19
N TYR A 198 -18.34 23.73 30.33
CA TYR A 198 -18.72 24.47 31.54
C TYR A 198 -19.95 23.88 32.24
N GLU A 199 -20.71 23.05 31.52
CA GLU A 199 -21.95 22.45 32.01
C GLU A 199 -22.18 21.14 31.27
N ASN A 200 -22.69 20.12 31.98
CA ASN A 200 -23.14 18.85 31.41
C ASN A 200 -24.55 18.57 31.95
N THR A 201 -25.55 18.66 31.08
CA THR A 201 -26.96 18.48 31.45
C THR A 201 -27.66 17.65 30.38
N ASP A 202 -28.31 16.56 30.79
CA ASP A 202 -29.18 15.72 29.94
C ASP A 202 -28.55 15.24 28.62
N GLY A 203 -27.26 14.90 28.63
CA GLY A 203 -26.55 14.40 27.45
C GLY A 203 -26.10 15.50 26.49
N TRP A 204 -25.95 16.73 26.99
CA TRP A 204 -25.39 17.87 26.27
C TRP A 204 -24.26 18.52 27.05
N TYR A 205 -23.20 18.91 26.34
CA TYR A 205 -22.12 19.73 26.89
C TYR A 205 -22.25 21.17 26.44
N LYS A 206 -22.07 22.11 27.37
CA LYS A 206 -21.97 23.54 27.06
C LYS A 206 -20.51 23.93 26.88
N ILE A 207 -20.16 24.32 25.67
CA ILE A 207 -18.85 24.86 25.30
C ILE A 207 -18.97 26.38 25.08
N ALA A 208 -17.85 27.08 24.91
CA ALA A 208 -17.84 28.54 24.74
C ALA A 208 -18.70 29.02 23.55
N GLU A 209 -18.80 28.18 22.51
CA GLU A 209 -19.49 28.48 21.25
C GLU A 209 -20.96 28.03 21.23
N GLY A 210 -21.43 27.29 22.25
CA GLY A 210 -22.81 26.78 22.31
C GLY A 210 -22.92 25.40 22.97
N TRP A 211 -23.95 24.66 22.59
CA TRP A 211 -24.25 23.32 23.11
C TRP A 211 -23.92 22.24 22.08
N VAL A 212 -23.31 21.16 22.55
CA VAL A 212 -22.99 19.98 21.72
C VAL A 212 -23.55 18.72 22.34
N GLU A 213 -24.00 17.79 21.51
CA GLU A 213 -24.54 16.51 21.97
C GLU A 213 -23.43 15.60 22.48
N ALA A 214 -23.55 15.12 23.73
CA ALA A 214 -22.55 14.27 24.37
C ALA A 214 -22.30 12.96 23.62
N ARG A 215 -23.26 12.44 22.85
CA ARG A 215 -23.10 11.19 22.09
C ARG A 215 -21.94 11.21 21.08
N TRP A 216 -21.57 12.41 20.60
CA TRP A 216 -20.51 12.59 19.61
C TRP A 216 -19.16 12.95 20.23
N PHE A 217 -19.10 13.15 21.55
CA PHE A 217 -17.91 13.61 22.25
C PHE A 217 -17.51 12.64 23.37
N THR A 218 -16.23 12.63 23.71
CA THR A 218 -15.70 11.93 24.87
C THR A 218 -14.93 12.90 25.74
N GLU A 219 -15.04 12.74 27.06
CA GLU A 219 -14.24 13.52 28.00
C GLU A 219 -12.76 13.12 27.89
N VAL A 220 -11.90 14.12 27.86
CA VAL A 220 -10.44 13.96 27.89
C VAL A 220 -10.02 14.13 29.35
N ASN A 221 -9.71 13.02 30.02
CA ASN A 221 -9.14 13.10 31.36
C ASN A 221 -7.75 13.75 31.29
N PRO A 222 -7.42 14.68 32.20
CA PRO A 222 -6.07 15.22 32.34
C PRO A 222 -5.06 14.15 32.77
#